data_AF-A0A925KBW9-F1
#
_entry.id   AF-A0A925KBW9-F1
#
_cell.length_a   1.000
_cell.length_b   1.000
_cell.length_c   1.000
_cell.angle_alpha   90.00
_cell.angle_beta   90.00
_cell.angle_gamma   90.00
#
_symmetry.space_group_name_H-M   'P 1'
#
loop_
_entity.id
_entity.type
_entity.pdbx_description
1 polymer ?
#
loop_
_entity_poly.entity_id
_entity_poly.type
_entity_poly.pdbx_seq_one_letter_code
_entity_poly.pdbx_strand_id
1 'polypeptide(L)'
;MRRGRGLGRSLASFVLVVALTYLGLLAVTFFIGRVIPVDPVLAIVGDRAPEHVVERVREELGLNKPVLTQFGIYVNKALQGDFGTSVLTANPVLEDIRKTFPATLELATCGILIGVGFGVPLGVWAAV
;
A
#
# COMPACT_ATOMS: atom_id res chain seq x y z
N MET A 1 -2.64 12.18 40.34
CA MET A 1 -2.62 10.88 39.62
C MET A 1 -3.62 10.87 38.43
N ARG A 2 -3.46 11.73 37.40
CA ARG A 2 -4.40 11.87 36.26
C ARG A 2 -3.82 11.52 34.87
N ARG A 3 -2.57 11.06 34.79
CA ARG A 3 -1.81 10.88 33.53
C ARG A 3 -2.08 9.57 32.76
N GLY A 4 -2.79 8.59 33.36
CA GLY A 4 -2.98 7.26 32.76
C GLY A 4 -4.10 7.13 31.71
N ARG A 5 -5.10 8.02 31.71
CA ARG A 5 -6.26 7.94 30.77
C ARG A 5 -5.98 8.53 29.38
N GLY A 6 -4.93 9.35 29.23
CA GLY A 6 -4.58 9.98 27.95
C GLY A 6 -3.84 9.05 26.98
N LEU A 7 -3.04 8.13 27.50
CA LEU A 7 -2.20 7.23 26.69
C LEU A 7 -3.06 6.26 25.86
N GLY A 8 -4.08 5.64 26.47
CA GLY A 8 -4.98 4.72 25.77
C GLY A 8 -5.81 5.40 24.68
N ARG A 9 -6.26 6.63 24.93
CA ARG A 9 -7.00 7.42 23.92
C ARG A 9 -6.10 7.90 22.78
N SER A 10 -4.84 8.23 23.07
CA SER A 10 -3.85 8.63 22.06
C SER A 10 -3.43 7.46 21.18
N LEU A 11 -3.18 6.28 21.77
CA LEU A 11 -2.89 5.05 21.00
C LEU A 11 -4.08 4.63 20.14
N ALA A 12 -5.30 4.67 20.68
CA ALA A 12 -6.50 4.36 19.90
C ALA A 12 -6.68 5.34 18.72
N SER A 13 -6.45 6.64 18.95
CA SER A 13 -6.49 7.64 17.89
C SER A 13 -5.41 7.39 16.84
N PHE A 14 -4.20 7.01 17.24
CA PHE A 14 -3.11 6.71 16.32
C PHE A 14 -3.44 5.51 15.43
N VAL A 15 -3.86 4.39 16.04
CA VAL A 15 -4.25 3.18 15.30
C VAL A 15 -5.40 3.46 14.34
N LEU A 16 -6.39 4.26 14.76
CA LEU A 16 -7.51 4.64 13.90
C LEU A 16 -7.04 5.47 12.69
N VAL A 17 -6.16 6.44 12.90
CA VAL A 17 -5.59 7.24 11.81
C VAL A 17 -4.81 6.34 10.85
N VAL A 18 -3.93 5.48 11.36
CA VAL A 18 -3.14 4.55 10.53
C VAL A 18 -4.06 3.63 9.71
N ALA A 19 -5.07 3.04 10.34
CA ALA A 19 -6.03 2.16 9.67
C ALA A 19 -6.81 2.91 8.57
N LEU A 20 -7.25 4.14 8.85
CA LEU A 20 -7.97 4.96 7.88
C LEU A 20 -7.08 5.38 6.72
N THR A 21 -5.83 5.79 6.98
CA THR A 21 -4.85 6.13 5.95
C THR A 21 -4.53 4.92 5.08
N TYR A 22 -4.34 3.74 5.69
CA TYR A 22 -4.08 2.51 4.95
C TYR A 22 -5.28 2.09 4.09
N LEU A 23 -6.49 2.16 4.63
CA LEU A 23 -7.71 1.90 3.88
C LEU A 23 -7.89 2.88 2.71
N GLY A 24 -7.58 4.18 2.93
CA GLY A 24 -7.56 5.19 1.88
C GLY A 24 -6.53 4.87 0.79
N LEU A 25 -5.32 4.46 1.17
CA LEU A 25 -4.29 4.02 0.24
C LEU A 25 -4.73 2.81 -0.59
N LEU A 26 -5.32 1.80 0.05
CA LEU A 26 -5.88 0.63 -0.65
C LEU A 26 -7.00 1.02 -1.62
N ALA A 27 -7.87 1.95 -1.23
CA ALA A 27 -8.92 2.44 -2.12
C ALA A 27 -8.32 3.14 -3.34
N VAL A 28 -7.39 4.08 -3.12
CA VAL A 28 -6.73 4.82 -4.21
C VAL A 28 -5.99 3.87 -5.16
N THR A 29 -5.19 2.94 -4.63
CA THR A 29 -4.46 1.96 -5.45
C THR A 29 -5.39 1.02 -6.22
N PHE A 30 -6.49 0.57 -5.60
CA PHE A 30 -7.52 -0.22 -6.27
C PHE A 30 -8.19 0.54 -7.43
N PHE A 31 -8.55 1.80 -7.22
CA PHE A 31 -9.15 2.62 -8.27
C PHE A 31 -8.16 2.91 -9.39
N ILE A 32 -6.91 3.24 -9.07
CA ILE A 32 -5.85 3.42 -10.09
C ILE A 32 -5.73 2.16 -10.94
N GLY A 33 -5.65 0.97 -10.31
CA GLY A 33 -5.58 -0.30 -11.03
C GLY A 33 -6.77 -0.56 -11.97
N ARG A 34 -7.96 -0.03 -11.65
CA ARG A 34 -9.17 -0.18 -12.48
C ARG A 34 -9.31 0.87 -13.58
N VAL A 35 -8.75 2.07 -13.37
CA VAL A 35 -8.77 3.17 -14.35
C VAL A 35 -7.71 2.96 -15.44
N ILE A 36 -6.62 2.26 -15.10
CA ILE A 36 -5.61 1.88 -16.09
C ILE A 36 -6.29 0.99 -17.16
N PRO A 37 -6.16 1.34 -18.47
CA PRO A 37 -6.77 0.59 -19.57
C PRO A 37 -5.95 -0.67 -19.91
N VAL A 38 -5.58 -1.44 -18.90
CA VAL A 38 -4.89 -2.73 -19.03
C VAL A 38 -5.85 -3.78 -18.51
N ASP A 39 -6.24 -4.75 -19.35
CA ASP A 39 -7.05 -5.86 -18.86
C ASP A 39 -6.14 -6.74 -17.98
N PRO A 40 -6.39 -6.82 -16.65
CA PRO A 40 -5.57 -7.62 -15.75
C PRO A 40 -5.58 -9.10 -16.13
N VAL A 41 -6.64 -9.57 -16.81
CA VAL A 41 -6.70 -10.93 -17.34
C VAL A 41 -5.64 -11.09 -18.43
N LEU A 42 -5.60 -10.19 -19.42
CA LEU A 42 -4.62 -10.23 -20.51
C LEU A 42 -3.18 -10.01 -20.00
N ALA A 43 -3.00 -9.24 -18.93
CA ALA A 43 -1.70 -9.11 -18.28
C ALA A 43 -1.20 -10.43 -17.66
N ILE A 44 -2.11 -11.33 -17.26
CA ILE A 44 -1.77 -12.63 -16.66
C ILE A 44 -1.66 -13.73 -17.72
N VAL A 45 -2.60 -13.83 -18.66
CA VAL A 45 -2.64 -14.92 -19.66
C VAL A 45 -1.97 -14.57 -20.99
N GLY A 46 -1.65 -13.28 -21.21
CA GLY A 46 -1.07 -12.77 -22.44
C GLY A 46 -2.10 -12.52 -23.55
N ASP A 47 -1.76 -11.62 -24.48
CA ASP A 47 -2.65 -11.18 -25.59
C ASP A 47 -3.07 -12.30 -26.56
N ARG A 48 -2.46 -13.48 -26.48
CA ARG A 48 -2.74 -14.63 -27.36
C ARG A 48 -3.51 -15.76 -26.67
N ALA A 49 -4.00 -15.53 -25.45
CA ALA A 49 -4.73 -16.55 -24.71
C ALA A 49 -6.07 -16.89 -25.39
N PRO A 50 -6.47 -18.18 -25.46
CA PRO A 50 -7.79 -18.57 -25.93
C PRO A 50 -8.90 -17.94 -25.09
N GLU A 51 -10.02 -17.55 -25.71
CA GLU A 51 -11.13 -16.87 -25.03
C GLU A 51 -11.66 -17.63 -23.80
N HIS A 52 -11.74 -18.96 -23.88
CA HIS A 52 -12.17 -19.80 -22.75
C HIS A 52 -11.23 -19.75 -21.53
N VAL A 53 -9.94 -19.39 -21.72
CA VAL A 53 -8.98 -19.20 -20.63
C VAL A 53 -9.14 -17.80 -20.04
N VAL A 54 -9.36 -16.79 -20.89
CA VAL A 54 -9.63 -15.41 -20.47
C VAL A 54 -10.86 -15.35 -19.57
N GLU A 55 -11.97 -15.96 -19.98
CA GLU A 55 -13.22 -15.97 -19.19
C GLU A 55 -13.05 -16.69 -17.84
N ARG A 56 -12.37 -17.84 -17.83
CA ARG A 56 -12.08 -18.58 -16.59
C ARG A 56 -11.26 -17.75 -15.61
N VAL A 57 -10.18 -17.13 -16.09
CA VAL A 57 -9.32 -16.28 -15.23
C VAL A 57 -10.06 -15.04 -14.77
N ARG A 58 -10.96 -14.47 -15.59
CA ARG A 58 -11.83 -13.35 -15.20
C ARG A 58 -12.76 -13.72 -14.04
N GLU A 59 -13.30 -14.94 -14.06
CA GLU A 59 -14.10 -15.50 -12.97
C GLU A 59 -13.26 -15.76 -11.71
N GLU A 60 -12.08 -16.36 -11.85
CA GLU A 60 -11.16 -16.65 -10.74
C GLU A 60 -10.68 -15.38 -10.03
N LEU A 61 -10.41 -14.31 -10.80
CA LEU A 61 -10.07 -12.99 -10.27
C LEU A 61 -11.27 -12.27 -9.64
N GLY A 62 -12.48 -12.79 -9.80
CA GLY A 62 -13.71 -12.20 -9.28
C GLY A 62 -14.09 -10.89 -9.96
N LEU A 63 -13.57 -10.63 -11.17
CA LEU A 63 -13.83 -9.39 -11.92
C LEU A 63 -15.30 -9.28 -12.38
N ASN A 64 -16.02 -10.41 -12.36
CA ASN A 64 -17.46 -10.48 -12.63
C ASN A 64 -18.33 -10.08 -11.41
N LYS A 65 -17.75 -9.87 -10.23
CA LYS A 65 -18.48 -9.49 -9.00
C LYS A 65 -18.68 -7.98 -8.91
N PRO A 66 -19.65 -7.48 -8.12
CA PRO A 66 -19.81 -6.03 -7.87
C PRO A 66 -18.53 -5.38 -7.33
N VAL A 67 -18.31 -4.11 -7.67
CA VAL A 67 -17.07 -3.36 -7.32
C VAL A 67 -16.74 -3.41 -5.83
N LEU A 68 -17.74 -3.29 -4.96
CA LEU A 68 -17.55 -3.39 -3.51
C LEU A 68 -17.01 -4.76 -3.08
N THR A 69 -17.45 -5.83 -3.74
CA THR A 69 -16.98 -7.19 -3.43
C THR A 69 -15.53 -7.36 -3.88
N GLN A 70 -15.19 -6.84 -5.06
CA GLN A 70 -13.81 -6.83 -5.56
C GLN A 70 -12.87 -6.08 -4.61
N PHE A 71 -13.29 -4.91 -4.12
CA PHE A 71 -12.53 -4.15 -3.14
C PHE A 71 -12.38 -4.91 -1.81
N GLY A 72 -13.43 -5.56 -1.32
CA GLY A 72 -13.36 -6.41 -0.12
C GLY A 72 -12.36 -7.57 -0.27
N ILE A 73 -12.35 -8.24 -1.42
CA ILE A 73 -11.36 -9.29 -1.74
C ILE A 73 -9.94 -8.71 -1.76
N TYR A 74 -9.75 -7.55 -2.39
CA TYR A 74 -8.46 -6.86 -2.47
C TYR A 74 -7.93 -6.48 -1.08
N VAL A 75 -8.77 -5.88 -0.23
CA VAL A 75 -8.42 -5.53 1.15
C VAL A 75 -8.06 -6.78 1.95
N ASN A 76 -8.83 -7.87 1.84
CA ASN A 76 -8.56 -9.10 2.56
C ASN A 76 -7.20 -9.72 2.16
N LYS A 77 -6.86 -9.73 0.87
CA LYS A 77 -5.55 -10.19 0.38
C LYS A 77 -4.42 -9.31 0.92
N ALA A 78 -4.57 -7.99 0.85
CA ALA A 78 -3.58 -7.05 1.37
C ALA A 78 -3.33 -7.23 2.88
N LEU A 79 -4.39 -7.48 3.67
CA LEU A 79 -4.28 -7.77 5.11
C LEU A 79 -3.55 -9.09 5.41
N GLN A 80 -3.58 -10.06 4.50
CA GLN A 80 -2.84 -11.32 4.59
C GLN A 80 -1.40 -11.19 4.08
N GLY A 81 -0.99 -9.99 3.61
CA GLY A 81 0.31 -9.74 3.02
C GLY A 81 0.44 -10.17 1.55
N ASP A 82 -0.68 -10.53 0.90
CA ASP A 82 -0.74 -10.79 -0.53
C ASP A 82 -1.08 -9.49 -1.28
N PHE A 83 -0.05 -8.88 -1.87
CA PHE A 83 -0.16 -7.67 -2.69
C PHE A 83 -0.26 -7.99 -4.19
N GLY A 84 -0.30 -9.27 -4.56
CA GLY A 84 -0.27 -9.72 -5.95
C GLY A 84 1.10 -9.59 -6.61
N THR A 85 1.09 -9.67 -7.93
CA THR A 85 2.26 -9.60 -8.81
C THR A 85 2.38 -8.21 -9.45
N SER A 86 3.60 -7.71 -9.51
CA SER A 86 3.93 -6.44 -10.17
C SER A 86 3.76 -6.56 -11.68
N VAL A 87 3.08 -5.59 -12.28
CA VAL A 87 2.89 -5.52 -13.74
C VAL A 87 4.21 -5.17 -14.47
N LEU A 88 5.15 -4.53 -13.77
CA LEU A 88 6.43 -4.07 -14.35
C LEU A 88 7.52 -5.14 -14.29
N THR A 89 7.63 -5.83 -13.15
CA THR A 89 8.73 -6.76 -12.86
C THR A 89 8.29 -8.22 -12.96
N ALA A 90 6.99 -8.50 -13.05
CA ALA A 90 6.37 -9.83 -12.98
C ALA A 90 6.65 -10.61 -11.68
N ASN A 91 7.28 -9.99 -10.68
CA ASN A 91 7.56 -10.60 -9.38
C ASN A 91 6.43 -10.32 -8.38
N PRO A 92 6.33 -11.09 -7.28
CA PRO A 92 5.50 -10.73 -6.15
C PRO A 92 5.87 -9.33 -5.63
N VAL A 93 4.88 -8.44 -5.46
CA VAL A 93 5.12 -7.05 -5.02
C VAL A 93 5.84 -7.01 -3.66
N LEU A 94 5.56 -7.98 -2.78
CA LEU A 94 6.23 -8.09 -1.48
C LEU A 94 7.75 -8.30 -1.60
N GLU A 95 8.21 -9.00 -2.63
CA GLU A 95 9.63 -9.24 -2.87
C GLU A 95 10.34 -7.96 -3.33
N ASP A 96 9.72 -7.22 -4.24
CA ASP A 96 10.22 -5.92 -4.70
C ASP A 96 10.29 -4.90 -3.55
N ILE A 97 9.27 -4.90 -2.66
CA ILE A 97 9.27 -4.08 -1.45
C ILE A 97 10.43 -4.49 -0.53
N ARG A 98 10.60 -5.78 -0.24
CA ARG A 98 11.69 -6.26 0.63
C ARG A 98 13.07 -5.91 0.10
N LYS A 99 13.25 -5.92 -1.22
CA LYS A 99 14.51 -5.56 -1.86
C LYS A 99 14.84 -4.07 -1.72
N THR A 100 13.85 -3.21 -1.77
CA THR A 100 14.04 -1.74 -1.77
C THR A 100 13.93 -1.12 -0.38
N PHE A 101 13.21 -1.76 0.54
CA PHE A 101 12.94 -1.28 1.89
C PHE A 101 14.20 -0.95 2.72
N PRO A 102 15.30 -1.74 2.70
CA PRO A 102 16.51 -1.40 3.45
C PRO A 102 17.12 -0.06 3.02
N ALA A 103 17.20 0.18 1.71
CA ALA A 103 17.74 1.43 1.18
C ALA A 103 16.85 2.63 1.54
N THR A 104 15.52 2.46 1.53
CA THR A 104 14.59 3.51 1.98
C THR A 104 14.78 3.82 3.46
N LEU A 105 14.98 2.81 4.30
CA LEU A 105 15.24 3.00 5.72
C LEU A 105 16.57 3.72 5.97
N GLU A 106 17.63 3.33 5.27
CA GLU A 106 18.93 4.00 5.34
C GLU A 106 18.79 5.48 4.96
N LEU A 107 18.15 5.77 3.83
CA LEU A 107 17.97 7.12 3.33
C LEU A 107 17.09 7.97 4.26
N ALA A 108 15.97 7.42 4.74
CA ALA A 108 15.08 8.12 5.68
C ALA A 108 15.79 8.41 7.00
N THR A 109 16.56 7.47 7.53
CA THR A 109 17.32 7.63 8.78
C THR A 109 18.38 8.72 8.63
N CYS A 110 19.18 8.69 7.56
CA CYS A 110 20.16 9.74 7.27
C CYS A 110 19.49 11.11 7.11
N GLY A 111 18.36 11.19 6.40
CA GLY A 111 17.59 12.41 6.23
C GLY A 111 17.08 12.98 7.55
N ILE A 112 16.57 12.12 8.45
CA ILE A 112 16.15 12.52 9.79
C ILE A 112 17.34 13.01 10.62
N LEU A 113 18.48 12.31 10.60
CA LEU A 113 19.66 12.70 11.35
C LEU A 113 20.21 14.06 10.91
N ILE A 114 20.31 14.28 9.60
CA ILE A 114 20.73 15.57 9.04
C ILE A 114 19.68 16.64 9.36
N GLY A 115 18.40 16.36 9.12
CA GLY A 115 17.31 17.29 9.33
C GLY A 115 17.18 17.73 10.79
N VAL A 116 17.27 16.81 11.74
CA VAL A 116 17.28 17.12 13.17
C VAL A 116 18.59 17.81 13.57
N GLY A 117 19.72 17.31 13.07
CA GLY A 117 21.05 17.82 13.40
C GLY A 117 21.27 19.27 13.01
N PHE A 118 20.74 19.72 11.87
CA PHE A 118 20.82 21.13 11.44
C PHE A 118 19.56 21.93 11.75
N GLY A 119 18.39 21.32 11.54
CA GLY A 119 17.11 22.02 11.66
C GLY A 119 16.80 22.46 13.09
N VAL A 120 17.11 21.63 14.10
CA VAL A 120 16.85 22.00 15.49
C VAL A 120 17.78 23.13 15.95
N PRO A 121 19.13 23.06 15.80
CA PRO A 121 20.00 24.16 16.20
C PRO A 121 19.70 25.47 15.48
N LEU A 122 19.50 25.45 14.15
CA LEU A 122 19.18 26.64 13.38
C LEU A 122 17.82 27.23 13.78
N GLY A 123 16.82 26.39 14.04
CA GLY A 123 15.52 26.82 14.54
C GLY A 123 15.60 27.49 15.90
N VAL A 124 16.43 26.97 16.81
CA VAL A 124 16.67 27.59 18.12
C VAL A 124 17.42 28.91 17.97
N TRP A 125 18.44 28.98 17.12
CA TRP A 125 19.16 30.23 16.82
C TRP A 125 18.26 31.32 16.24
N ALA A 126 17.32 30.96 15.35
CA ALA A 126 16.40 31.93 14.77
C ALA A 126 15.32 32.42 15.77
N ALA A 127 15.11 31.70 16.88
CA ALA A 127 14.13 32.05 17.90
C ALA A 127 14.67 32.99 18.98
N VAL A 128 16.00 33.14 19.08
CA VAL A 128 16.71 34.04 20.00
C VAL A 128 17.10 35.30 19.26
#